data_AF-A0A953FGG6-F1
#
_entry.id   AF-A0A953FGG6-F1
#
_cell.length_a   1.000
_cell.length_b   1.000
_cell.length_c   1.000
_cell.angle_alpha   90.00
_cell.angle_beta   90.00
_cell.angle_gamma   90.00
#
_symmetry.space_group_name_H-M   'P 1'
#
loop_
_entity.id
_entity.type
_entity.pdbx_description
1 polymer ?
#
loop_
_entity_poly.entity_id
_entity_poly.type
_entity_poly.pdbx_seq_one_letter_code
_entity_poly.pdbx_strand_id
1 'polypeptide(L)'
;LAMQKMQRRDMTPYGWEADYDRWIKGKLDTRDVQALVQYETSHPLGKIAAPTPDHYVPVLYSLGMMDKADELHYFYELGAGLPAFSERSFWLG
;
A
#
# COMPACT_ATOMS: atom_id res chain seq x y z
N LEU A 1 -11.57 -8.01 -5.45
CA LEU A 1 -10.65 -9.17 -5.57
C LEU A 1 -10.54 -9.94 -4.26
N ALA A 2 -9.94 -9.35 -3.21
CA ALA A 2 -9.77 -9.99 -1.91
C ALA A 2 -11.07 -10.62 -1.35
N MET A 3 -12.18 -9.88 -1.34
CA MET A 3 -13.48 -10.37 -0.85
C MET A 3 -13.98 -11.64 -1.55
N GLN A 4 -13.77 -11.77 -2.86
CA GLN A 4 -14.19 -12.95 -3.62
C GLN A 4 -13.39 -14.20 -3.23
N LYS A 5 -12.08 -14.03 -3.02
CA LYS A 5 -11.19 -15.10 -2.54
C LYS A 5 -11.49 -15.47 -1.09
N MET A 6 -11.74 -14.49 -0.23
CA MET A 6 -12.13 -14.69 1.17
C MET A 6 -13.43 -15.49 1.29
N GLN A 7 -14.46 -15.16 0.50
CA GLN A 7 -15.71 -15.92 0.44
C GLN A 7 -15.51 -17.40 0.06
N ARG A 8 -14.50 -17.69 -0.76
CA ARG A 8 -14.12 -19.05 -1.19
C ARG A 8 -13.09 -19.71 -0.28
N ARG A 9 -12.64 -19.03 0.78
CA ARG A 9 -11.52 -19.45 1.66
C ARG A 9 -10.23 -19.77 0.88
N ASP A 10 -10.02 -19.06 -0.24
CA ASP A 10 -8.82 -19.17 -1.05
C ASP A 10 -7.82 -18.09 -0.61
N MET A 11 -6.73 -18.50 0.04
CA MET A 11 -5.68 -17.61 0.53
C MET A 11 -4.50 -17.47 -0.45
N THR A 12 -4.62 -18.02 -1.66
CA THR A 12 -3.55 -17.98 -2.65
C THR A 12 -3.39 -16.55 -3.19
N PRO A 13 -2.21 -15.91 -3.11
CA PRO A 13 -1.97 -14.61 -3.71
C PRO A 13 -2.20 -14.62 -5.24
N TYR A 14 -2.53 -13.46 -5.79
CA TYR A 14 -2.64 -13.23 -7.23
C TYR A 14 -1.27 -13.11 -7.92
N GLY A 15 -0.18 -12.99 -7.15
CA GLY A 15 1.20 -12.94 -7.62
C GLY A 15 1.73 -11.52 -7.83
N TRP A 16 0.86 -10.51 -7.85
CA TRP A 16 1.23 -9.11 -8.08
C TRP A 16 1.39 -8.32 -6.76
N GLU A 17 0.89 -8.86 -5.65
CA GLU A 17 0.82 -8.15 -4.36
C GLU A 17 2.19 -7.71 -3.87
N ALA A 18 3.17 -8.61 -3.91
CA ALA A 18 4.52 -8.31 -3.45
C ALA A 18 5.20 -7.24 -4.31
N ASP A 19 4.92 -7.20 -5.62
CA ASP A 19 5.45 -6.17 -6.51
C ASP A 19 4.85 -4.80 -6.21
N TYR A 20 3.54 -4.73 -6.03
CA TYR A 20 2.88 -3.46 -5.76
C TYR A 20 3.19 -2.92 -4.36
N ASP A 21 3.25 -3.80 -3.35
CA ASP A 21 3.67 -3.42 -1.99
C ASP A 21 5.11 -2.88 -1.97
N ARG A 22 6.04 -3.51 -2.71
CA ARG A 22 7.41 -3.00 -2.88
C ARG A 22 7.42 -1.64 -3.59
N TRP A 23 6.58 -1.46 -4.60
CA TRP A 23 6.45 -0.18 -5.27
C TRP A 23 5.99 0.92 -4.30
N ILE A 24 4.94 0.67 -3.51
CA ILE A 24 4.47 1.59 -2.47
C ILE A 24 5.61 1.91 -1.48
N LYS A 25 6.30 0.89 -0.98
CA LYS A 25 7.44 1.09 -0.08
C LYS A 25 8.50 1.98 -0.71
N GLY A 26 8.89 1.72 -1.95
CA GLY A 26 9.88 2.53 -2.66
C GLY A 26 9.46 4.00 -2.76
N LYS A 27 8.17 4.26 -3.02
CA LYS A 27 7.64 5.64 -3.06
C LYS A 27 7.60 6.31 -1.69
N LEU A 28 7.32 5.56 -0.63
CA LEU A 28 7.42 6.04 0.75
C LEU A 28 8.88 6.36 1.12
N ASP A 29 9.81 5.44 0.83
CA ASP A 29 11.25 5.60 1.10
C ASP A 29 11.83 6.83 0.39
N THR A 30 11.44 7.09 -0.86
CA THR A 30 11.92 8.25 -1.63
C THR A 30 11.09 9.52 -1.40
N ARG A 31 10.08 9.48 -0.52
CA ARG A 31 9.10 10.57 -0.31
C ARG A 31 8.48 11.10 -1.61
N ASP A 32 8.22 10.22 -2.57
CA ASP A 32 7.53 10.54 -3.82
C ASP A 32 6.00 10.58 -3.56
N VAL A 33 5.59 11.57 -2.78
CA VAL A 33 4.20 11.76 -2.35
C VAL A 33 3.29 11.98 -3.56
N GLN A 34 3.78 12.61 -4.62
CA GLN A 34 3.00 12.82 -5.84
C GLN A 34 2.59 11.49 -6.48
N ALA A 35 3.52 10.53 -6.60
CA ALA A 35 3.18 9.20 -7.10
C ALA A 35 2.17 8.47 -6.20
N LEU A 36 2.28 8.64 -4.87
CA LEU A 36 1.35 8.05 -3.91
C LEU A 36 -0.04 8.69 -3.98
N VAL A 37 -0.15 10.01 -4.15
CA VAL A 37 -1.44 10.70 -4.37
C VAL A 37 -2.08 10.23 -5.68
N GLN A 38 -1.27 10.02 -6.72
CA GLN A 38 -1.71 9.54 -8.03
C GLN A 38 -1.72 8.01 -8.14
N TYR A 39 -1.88 7.27 -7.04
CA TYR A 39 -1.71 5.81 -6.99
C TYR A 39 -2.46 5.06 -8.10
N GLU A 40 -3.64 5.53 -8.49
CA GLU A 40 -4.45 4.94 -9.57
C GLU A 40 -3.77 4.97 -10.94
N THR A 41 -2.92 5.96 -11.21
CA THR A 41 -2.33 6.24 -12.53
C THR A 41 -0.81 6.12 -12.55
N SER A 42 -0.14 6.27 -11.40
CA SER A 42 1.32 6.21 -11.29
C SER A 42 1.88 4.77 -11.32
N HIS A 43 1.00 3.77 -11.23
CA HIS A 43 1.34 2.37 -11.38
C HIS A 43 0.21 1.57 -12.06
N PRO A 44 0.49 0.62 -12.97
CA PRO A 44 -0.55 -0.18 -13.65
C PRO A 44 -1.46 -0.96 -12.70
N LEU A 45 -0.97 -1.30 -11.51
CA LEU A 45 -1.72 -2.04 -10.49
C LEU A 45 -2.52 -1.17 -9.52
N GLY A 46 -2.42 0.16 -9.60
CA GLY A 46 -3.05 1.05 -8.63
C GLY A 46 -4.55 0.86 -8.48
N LYS A 47 -5.28 0.93 -9.59
CA LYS A 47 -6.74 0.75 -9.62
C LYS A 47 -7.21 -0.65 -9.21
N ILE A 48 -6.38 -1.67 -9.42
CA ILE A 48 -6.77 -3.05 -9.07
C ILE A 48 -6.44 -3.38 -7.61
N ALA A 49 -5.39 -2.77 -7.07
CA ALA A 49 -4.97 -2.91 -5.67
C ALA A 49 -5.85 -2.08 -4.72
N ALA A 50 -6.23 -0.87 -5.13
CA ALA A 50 -7.18 -0.02 -4.42
C ALA A 50 -8.27 0.48 -5.38
N PRO A 51 -9.33 -0.31 -5.62
CA PRO A 51 -10.42 0.04 -6.54
C PRO A 51 -11.27 1.21 -6.07
N THR A 52 -11.32 1.41 -4.75
CA THR A 52 -11.92 2.57 -4.11
C THR A 52 -10.88 3.18 -3.16
N PRO A 53 -10.94 4.49 -2.90
CA PRO A 53 -9.90 5.18 -2.15
C PRO A 53 -9.92 4.87 -0.64
N ASP A 54 -11.01 4.30 -0.11
CA ASP A 54 -11.31 4.19 1.33
C ASP A 54 -10.17 3.60 2.17
N HIS A 55 -9.55 2.53 1.69
CA HIS A 55 -8.45 1.86 2.40
C HIS A 55 -7.07 2.43 2.11
N TYR A 56 -6.94 3.27 1.06
CA TYR A 56 -5.67 3.83 0.64
C TYR A 56 -5.45 5.25 1.19
N VAL A 57 -6.52 6.06 1.23
CA VAL A 57 -6.49 7.45 1.70
C VAL A 57 -5.88 7.63 3.09
N PRO A 58 -6.07 6.73 4.09
CA PRO A 58 -5.41 6.86 5.38
C PRO A 58 -3.88 7.00 5.30
N VAL A 59 -3.23 6.34 4.32
CA VAL A 59 -1.79 6.50 4.06
C VAL A 59 -1.46 7.95 3.69
N LEU A 60 -2.27 8.57 2.83
CA LEU A 60 -2.08 9.96 2.40
C LEU A 60 -2.29 10.95 3.55
N TYR A 61 -3.24 10.68 4.45
CA TYR A 61 -3.43 11.49 5.65
C TYR A 61 -2.20 11.45 6.55
N SER A 62 -1.63 10.27 6.80
CA SER A 62 -0.38 10.15 7.56
C SER A 62 0.75 10.94 6.91
N LEU A 63 0.93 10.82 5.59
CA LEU A 63 1.97 11.56 4.86
C LEU A 63 1.74 13.08 4.83
N GLY A 64 0.48 13.53 4.81
CA GLY A 64 0.12 14.94 4.85
C GLY A 64 0.44 15.63 6.19
N MET A 65 0.66 14.85 7.25
CA MET A 65 1.04 15.35 8.58
C MET A 65 2.55 15.37 8.83
N MET A 66 3.35 14.86 7.88
CA MET A 66 4.81 14.76 8.00
C MET A 66 5.50 16.13 7.95
N ASP A 67 6.49 16.37 8.82
CA ASP A 67 7.48 17.45 8.67
C ASP A 67 8.79 16.93 8.02
N LYS A 68 9.62 17.84 7.51
CA LYS A 68 10.91 17.53 6.91
C LYS A 68 11.87 16.81 7.86
N ALA A 69 11.70 17.00 9.17
CA ALA A 69 12.52 16.38 10.19
C ALA A 69 12.05 14.97 10.57
N ASP A 70 10.78 14.62 10.31
CA ASP A 70 10.25 13.29 10.65
C ASP A 70 10.95 12.22 9.83
N GLU A 71 11.31 11.12 10.46
CA GLU A 71 11.82 9.91 9.83
C GLU A 71 10.68 8.91 9.60
N LEU A 72 10.84 8.09 8.55
CA LEU A 72 9.88 7.04 8.22
C LEU A 72 10.33 5.73 8.87
N HIS A 73 9.49 5.18 9.73
CA HIS A 73 9.78 3.93 10.43
C HIS A 73 8.74 2.87 10.07
N TYR A 74 9.20 1.67 9.73
CA TYR A 74 8.36 0.50 9.53
C TYR A 74 8.38 -0.37 10.78
N PHE A 75 7.20 -0.81 11.23
CA PHE A 75 7.09 -1.64 12.43
C PHE A 75 6.33 -2.95 12.18
N TYR A 76 5.68 -3.09 11.03
CA TYR A 76 5.07 -4.35 10.62
C TYR A 76 5.07 -4.47 9.09
N GLU A 77 5.61 -5.59 8.61
CA GLU A 77 5.66 -5.97 7.21
C GLU A 77 5.40 -7.47 7.11
N LEU A 78 4.14 -7.87 7.01
CA LEU A 78 3.86 -9.23 6.57
C LEU A 78 4.11 -9.27 5.06
N GLY A 79 4.97 -10.20 4.62
CA GLY A 79 5.05 -10.54 3.20
C GLY A 79 3.66 -10.87 2.65
N ALA A 80 3.49 -10.81 1.32
CA ALA A 80 2.19 -10.99 0.63
C ALA A 80 1.54 -12.38 0.84
N GLY A 81 1.15 -12.69 2.07
CA GLY A 81 0.54 -13.95 2.50
C GLY A 81 -0.99 -13.90 2.43
N LEU A 82 -1.56 -12.71 2.25
CA LEU A 82 -2.99 -12.49 2.06
C LEU A 82 -3.25 -12.01 0.63
N PRO A 83 -4.23 -12.59 -0.08
CA PRO A 83 -4.52 -12.21 -1.46
C PRO A 83 -5.08 -10.80 -1.55
N ALA A 84 -4.43 -9.96 -2.36
CA ALA A 84 -4.76 -8.55 -2.56
C ALA A 84 -4.86 -7.73 -1.26
N PHE A 85 -4.03 -8.05 -0.26
CA PHE A 85 -3.96 -7.31 1.00
C PHE A 85 -2.49 -7.01 1.34
N SER A 86 -2.18 -5.75 1.64
CA SER A 86 -0.89 -5.35 2.24
C SER A 86 -1.14 -4.97 3.69
N GLU A 87 -0.25 -5.42 4.57
CA GLU A 87 -0.29 -5.08 6.00
C GLU A 87 0.84 -4.10 6.37
N ARG A 88 1.51 -3.52 5.38
CA ARG A 88 2.60 -2.57 5.60
C ARG A 88 2.15 -1.45 6.53
N SER A 89 2.81 -1.39 7.68
CA SER A 89 2.52 -0.40 8.71
C SER A 89 3.76 0.44 8.98
N PHE A 90 3.56 1.75 9.03
CA PHE A 90 4.60 2.72 9.27
C PHE A 90 4.13 3.81 10.23
N TRP A 91 5.08 4.53 10.81
CA TRP A 91 4.84 5.78 11.52
C TRP A 91 5.91 6.80 11.14
N LEU A 92 5.63 8.07 11.48
CA LEU A 92 6.46 9.24 11.16
C LEU A 92 6.83 9.95 12.46
N GLY A 93 8.12 10.26 12.66
CA GLY A 93 8.59 11.12 13.75
C GLY A 93 10.06 10.96 14.08
#